data_AF-A0A7C2I887-F1
#
_entry.id   AF-A0A7C2I887-F1
#
_cell.length_a   1.000
_cell.length_b   1.000
_cell.length_c   1.000
_cell.angle_alpha   90.00
_cell.angle_beta   90.00
_cell.angle_gamma   90.00
#
_symmetry.space_group_name_H-M   'P 1'
#
loop_
_entity.id
_entity.type
_entity.pdbx_description
1 polymer ?
#
loop_
_entity_poly.entity_id
_entity_poly.type
_entity_poly.pdbx_seq_one_letter_code
_entity_poly.pdbx_strand_id
1 'polypeptide(L)'
;MAGRLRVVGVRVERVSGRVAVVVSLGYDGAVVTGRADRATGETQTIQVAAEAVLEAIRQVAPGQTRWGLEQVAIQPMLGGPAVVAHILLEAEGTSEHLIGSALGRSGPLEEAAAEAVLDAVERRLGWFTKN
;
A
#
# COMPACT_ATOMS: atom_id res chain seq x y z
N MET A 1 -19.53 11.53 -5.28
CA MET A 1 -18.55 11.61 -4.18
C MET A 1 -17.57 10.49 -4.44
N ALA A 2 -16.29 10.80 -4.63
CA ALA A 2 -15.27 9.78 -4.78
C ALA A 2 -15.01 9.10 -3.43
N GLY A 3 -15.06 7.78 -3.38
CA GLY A 3 -14.80 7.03 -2.17
C GLY A 3 -13.36 7.16 -1.72
N ARG A 4 -13.16 7.51 -0.45
CA ARG A 4 -11.83 7.49 0.16
C ARG A 4 -11.39 6.04 0.40
N LEU A 5 -10.22 5.68 -0.10
CA LEU A 5 -9.61 4.39 0.24
C LEU A 5 -9.28 4.35 1.74
N ARG A 6 -9.59 3.22 2.37
CA ARG A 6 -9.23 2.96 3.77
C ARG A 6 -8.76 1.52 3.93
N VAL A 7 -7.78 1.30 4.81
CA VAL A 7 -7.42 -0.05 5.23
C VAL A 7 -8.58 -0.62 6.07
N VAL A 8 -9.07 -1.80 5.70
CA VAL A 8 -10.11 -2.55 6.43
C VAL A 8 -9.50 -3.72 7.17
N GLY A 9 -8.42 -4.29 6.65
CA GLY A 9 -7.67 -5.33 7.35
C GLY A 9 -6.40 -5.73 6.62
N VAL A 10 -5.44 -6.21 7.40
CA VAL A 10 -4.19 -6.79 6.93
C VAL A 10 -4.03 -8.17 7.55
N ARG A 11 -3.85 -9.20 6.72
CA ARG A 11 -3.62 -10.58 7.16
C ARG A 11 -2.28 -11.06 6.65
N VAL A 12 -1.45 -11.56 7.57
CA VAL A 12 -0.14 -12.13 7.25
C VAL A 12 -0.20 -13.64 7.43
N GLU A 13 0.14 -14.37 6.38
CA GLU A 13 0.22 -15.83 6.33
C GLU A 13 1.68 -16.24 6.15
N ARG A 14 2.18 -17.11 7.03
CA ARG A 14 3.56 -17.62 6.98
C ARG A 14 3.50 -19.13 6.80
N VAL A 15 3.95 -19.63 5.63
CA VAL A 15 3.91 -21.06 5.31
C VAL A 15 5.19 -21.46 4.58
N SER A 16 5.88 -22.46 5.10
CA SER A 16 6.98 -23.17 4.41
C SER A 16 8.02 -22.26 3.73
N GLY A 17 8.55 -21.26 4.45
CA GLY A 17 9.55 -20.35 3.89
C GLY A 17 8.99 -19.33 2.89
N ARG A 18 7.68 -19.08 2.90
CA ARG A 18 7.03 -17.96 2.24
C ARG A 18 6.25 -17.10 3.23
N VAL A 19 6.18 -15.82 2.93
CA VAL A 19 5.28 -14.84 3.57
C VAL A 19 4.31 -14.38 2.50
N ALA A 20 3.01 -14.51 2.77
CA ALA A 20 1.96 -13.89 1.99
C ALA A 20 1.22 -12.86 2.84
N VAL A 21 0.92 -11.72 2.25
CA VAL A 21 0.10 -10.69 2.89
C VAL A 21 -1.12 -10.44 2.03
N VAL A 22 -2.27 -10.39 2.68
CA VAL A 22 -3.56 -10.02 2.09
C VAL A 22 -4.00 -8.71 2.72
N VAL A 23 -4.27 -7.70 1.89
CA VAL A 23 -4.75 -6.39 2.32
C VAL A 23 -6.13 -6.17 1.75
N SER A 24 -7.08 -5.80 2.60
CA SER A 24 -8.43 -5.43 2.23
C SER A 24 -8.60 -3.93 2.36
N LEU A 25 -9.03 -3.26 1.28
CA LEU A 25 -9.28 -1.83 1.22
C LEU A 25 -10.78 -1.58 1.03
N GLY A 26 -11.34 -0.64 1.78
CA GLY A 26 -12.68 -0.13 1.57
C GLY A 26 -12.66 0.98 0.53
N TYR A 27 -13.54 0.91 -0.47
CA TYR A 27 -13.69 1.91 -1.53
C TYR A 27 -15.15 1.95 -2.00
N ASP A 28 -15.79 3.13 -2.00
CA ASP A 28 -17.17 3.33 -2.49
C ASP A 28 -18.20 2.29 -2.00
N GLY A 29 -18.11 1.89 -0.73
CA GLY A 29 -18.99 0.89 -0.12
C GLY A 29 -18.66 -0.57 -0.48
N ALA A 30 -17.68 -0.80 -1.36
CA ALA A 30 -17.12 -2.11 -1.67
C ALA A 30 -15.82 -2.35 -0.87
N VAL A 31 -15.40 -3.61 -0.85
CA VAL A 31 -14.08 -4.03 -0.35
C VAL A 31 -13.31 -4.66 -1.51
N VAL A 32 -12.15 -4.11 -1.82
CA VAL A 32 -11.19 -4.69 -2.77
C VAL A 32 -10.04 -5.31 -2.02
N THR A 33 -9.49 -6.40 -2.54
CA THR A 33 -8.48 -7.18 -1.84
C THR A 33 -7.29 -7.43 -2.74
N GLY A 34 -6.10 -7.07 -2.26
CA GLY A 34 -4.84 -7.38 -2.92
C GLY A 34 -4.04 -8.38 -2.13
N ARG A 35 -3.23 -9.18 -2.82
CA ARG A 35 -2.37 -10.21 -2.24
C ARG A 35 -0.99 -10.12 -2.86
N ALA A 36 0.03 -10.20 -2.02
CA ALA A 36 1.41 -10.39 -2.45
C ALA A 36 2.05 -11.52 -1.65
N ASP A 37 2.99 -12.22 -2.26
CA ASP A 37 3.74 -13.28 -1.61
C ASP A 37 5.21 -13.30 -2.04
N ARG A 38 6.10 -13.62 -1.09
CA ARG A 38 7.56 -13.65 -1.27
C ARG A 38 8.18 -14.79 -0.47
N ALA A 39 9.38 -15.22 -0.87
CA ALA A 39 10.18 -16.13 -0.06
C ALA A 39 10.67 -15.42 1.23
N THR A 40 10.72 -16.13 2.35
CA THR A 40 11.05 -15.60 3.69
C THR A 40 12.50 -15.09 3.80
N GLY A 41 13.37 -15.39 2.82
CA GLY A 41 14.80 -15.04 2.86
C GLY A 41 15.14 -13.62 2.39
N GLU A 42 14.26 -12.92 1.67
CA GLU A 42 14.63 -11.68 0.97
C GLU A 42 13.76 -10.46 1.32
N THR A 43 12.64 -10.61 2.03
CA THR A 43 11.66 -9.51 2.14
C THR A 43 11.14 -9.29 3.55
N GLN A 44 11.19 -8.03 4.01
CA GLN A 44 10.52 -7.61 5.24
C GLN A 44 8.99 -7.66 5.00
N THR A 45 8.22 -8.25 5.91
CA THR A 45 6.74 -8.42 5.77
C THR A 45 6.01 -7.12 5.43
N ILE A 46 6.55 -5.98 5.85
CA ILE A 46 6.11 -4.63 5.49
C ILE A 46 6.13 -4.32 3.99
N GLN A 47 7.14 -4.80 3.25
CA GLN A 47 7.22 -4.61 1.80
C GLN A 47 6.16 -5.47 1.10
N VAL A 48 5.97 -6.71 1.55
CA VAL A 48 4.89 -7.58 1.04
C VAL A 48 3.52 -6.97 1.31
N ALA A 49 3.33 -6.34 2.47
CA ALA A 49 2.10 -5.61 2.77
C ALA A 49 1.87 -4.42 1.82
N ALA A 50 2.90 -3.61 1.58
CA ALA A 50 2.82 -2.49 0.64
C ALA A 50 2.53 -2.95 -0.80
N GLU A 51 3.15 -4.03 -1.27
CA GLU A 51 2.87 -4.64 -2.57
C GLU A 51 1.42 -5.13 -2.67
N ALA A 52 0.90 -5.77 -1.62
CA ALA A 52 -0.49 -6.20 -1.56
C ALA A 52 -1.47 -5.02 -1.66
N VAL A 53 -1.11 -3.85 -1.12
CA VAL A 53 -1.92 -2.63 -1.26
C VAL A 53 -1.94 -2.15 -2.71
N LEU A 54 -0.80 -2.11 -3.39
CA LEU A 54 -0.74 -1.73 -4.80
C LEU A 54 -1.56 -2.68 -5.68
N GLU A 55 -1.55 -3.97 -5.36
CA GLU A 55 -2.39 -4.96 -6.06
C GLU A 55 -3.89 -4.70 -5.84
N ALA A 56 -4.30 -4.28 -4.64
CA ALA A 56 -5.68 -3.87 -4.37
C ALA A 56 -6.05 -2.58 -5.13
N ILE A 57 -5.14 -1.60 -5.18
CA ILE A 57 -5.34 -0.33 -5.88
C ILE A 57 -5.50 -0.53 -7.39
N ARG A 58 -4.73 -1.44 -8.01
CA ARG A 58 -4.85 -1.74 -9.45
C ARG A 58 -6.25 -2.17 -9.88
N GLN A 59 -7.04 -2.74 -8.96
CA GLN A 59 -8.42 -3.16 -9.24
C GLN A 59 -9.41 -1.99 -9.31
N VAL A 60 -9.06 -0.84 -8.74
CA VAL A 60 -9.89 0.38 -8.74
C VAL A 60 -9.29 1.54 -9.53
N ALA A 61 -8.00 1.46 -9.87
CA ALA A 61 -7.30 2.46 -10.65
C ALA A 61 -7.64 2.39 -12.15
N PRO A 62 -7.61 3.51 -12.88
CA PRO A 62 -7.80 3.51 -14.33
C PRO A 62 -6.78 2.63 -15.06
N GLY A 63 -7.21 1.92 -16.10
CA GLY A 63 -6.44 0.86 -16.78
C GLY A 63 -5.14 1.27 -17.50
N GLN A 64 -4.78 2.56 -17.52
CA GLN A 64 -3.53 3.06 -18.10
C GLN A 64 -2.49 3.50 -17.04
N THR A 65 -2.75 3.22 -15.76
CA THR A 65 -1.82 3.56 -14.68
C THR A 65 -1.03 2.33 -14.22
N ARG A 66 0.30 2.48 -14.11
CA ARG A 66 1.17 1.46 -13.51
C ARG A 66 1.73 1.99 -12.20
N TRP A 67 1.58 1.17 -11.17
CA TRP A 67 2.03 1.47 -9.81
C TRP A 67 3.16 0.52 -9.43
N GLY A 68 4.33 1.08 -9.12
CA GLY A 68 5.53 0.38 -8.68
C GLY A 68 5.89 0.74 -7.25
N LEU A 69 6.26 -0.27 -6.45
CA LEU A 69 6.84 -0.04 -5.13
C LEU A 69 8.36 0.10 -5.28
N GLU A 70 8.89 1.30 -5.07
CA GLU A 70 10.34 1.54 -5.13
C GLU A 70 11.00 1.22 -3.79
N GLN A 71 10.40 1.68 -2.69
CA GLN A 71 10.95 1.46 -1.35
C GLN A 71 9.87 1.50 -0.26
N VAL A 72 10.08 0.70 0.78
CA VAL A 72 9.44 0.87 2.09
C VAL A 72 10.52 0.91 3.16
N ALA A 73 10.48 1.93 4.01
CA ALA A 73 11.44 2.10 5.09
C ALA A 73 10.73 2.27 6.43
N ILE A 74 11.32 1.71 7.49
CA ILE A 74 10.92 1.97 8.87
C ILE A 74 11.84 3.04 9.42
N GLN A 75 11.26 4.13 9.88
CA GLN A 75 11.97 5.24 10.50
C GLN A 75 11.60 5.34 11.99
N PRO A 76 12.56 5.21 12.93
CA PRO A 76 12.28 5.40 14.35
C PRO A 76 11.89 6.86 14.64
N MET A 77 10.71 7.09 15.22
CA MET A 77 10.28 8.41 15.70
C MET A 77 10.04 8.38 17.22
N LEU A 78 9.97 9.56 17.84
CA LEU A 78 9.64 9.68 19.27
C LEU A 78 8.27 9.07 19.62
N GLY A 79 7.31 9.17 18.70
CA GLY A 79 5.96 8.61 18.85
C GLY A 79 5.82 7.12 18.48
N GLY A 80 6.92 6.45 18.13
CA GLY A 80 6.92 5.08 17.62
C GLY A 80 7.52 4.97 16.20
N PRO A 81 7.75 3.74 15.70
CA PRO A 81 8.21 3.54 14.33
C PRO A 81 7.19 4.08 13.32
N ALA A 82 7.64 4.90 12.37
CA ALA A 82 6.87 5.29 11.20
C ALA A 82 7.30 4.44 10.00
N VAL A 83 6.36 4.16 9.10
CA VAL A 83 6.64 3.56 7.80
C VAL A 83 6.54 4.66 6.74
N VAL A 84 7.54 4.71 5.86
CA VAL A 84 7.56 5.59 4.69
C VAL A 84 7.53 4.71 3.45
N ALA A 85 6.59 5.00 2.55
CA ALA A 85 6.45 4.30 1.28
C ALA A 85 6.80 5.24 0.12
N HIS A 86 7.58 4.75 -0.83
CA HIS A 86 7.92 5.41 -2.08
C HIS A 86 7.35 4.62 -3.24
N ILE A 87 6.43 5.24 -3.96
CA ILE A 87 5.69 4.65 -5.08
C ILE A 87 6.08 5.39 -6.36
N LEU A 88 6.35 4.64 -7.43
CA LEU A 88 6.43 5.17 -8.78
C LEU A 88 5.08 5.00 -9.47
N LEU A 89 4.47 6.09 -9.90
CA LEU A 89 3.29 6.10 -10.76
C LEU A 89 3.72 6.41 -12.19
N GLU A 90 3.41 5.52 -13.13
CA GLU A 90 3.56 5.76 -14.57
C GLU A 90 2.17 5.87 -15.20
N ALA A 91 1.88 7.00 -15.86
CA ALA A 91 0.61 7.28 -16.51
C ALA A 91 0.80 8.18 -17.74
N GLU A 92 0.23 7.80 -18.88
CA GLU A 92 0.19 8.62 -20.11
C GLU A 92 1.56 9.20 -20.54
N GLY A 93 2.64 8.41 -20.40
CA GLY A 93 4.00 8.82 -20.75
C GLY A 93 4.68 9.74 -19.73
N THR A 94 4.06 9.96 -18.57
CA THR A 94 4.64 10.65 -17.42
C THR A 94 4.95 9.67 -16.30
N SER A 95 5.99 9.99 -15.52
CA SER A 95 6.35 9.26 -14.31
C SER A 95 6.38 10.23 -13.13
N GLU A 96 5.82 9.81 -12.00
CA GLU A 96 5.77 10.59 -10.78
C GLU A 96 6.18 9.76 -9.58
N HIS A 97 7.00 10.36 -8.71
CA HIS A 97 7.36 9.78 -7.42
C HIS A 97 6.38 10.27 -6.35
N LEU A 98 5.67 9.32 -5.74
CA LEU A 98 4.74 9.56 -4.65
C LEU A 98 5.34 9.04 -3.35
N ILE A 99 5.33 9.87 -2.31
CA ILE A 99 5.84 9.52 -1.00
C ILE A 99 4.71 9.72 0.01
N GLY A 100 4.47 8.67 0.79
CA GLY A 100 3.50 8.67 1.88
C GLY A 100 4.09 8.08 3.14
N SER A 101 3.44 8.35 4.27
CA SER A 101 3.90 7.89 5.56
C SER A 101 2.77 7.60 6.53
N ALA A 102 2.99 6.66 7.44
CA ALA A 102 2.07 6.39 8.54
C ALA A 102 2.82 5.96 9.81
N LEU A 103 2.29 6.34 10.97
CA LEU A 103 2.86 5.99 12.26
C LEU A 103 2.31 4.62 12.71
N GLY A 104 3.19 3.69 13.09
CA GLY A 104 2.81 2.43 13.71
C GLY A 104 2.20 2.65 15.10
N ARG A 105 0.87 2.64 15.19
CA ARG A 105 0.13 2.85 16.45
C ARG A 105 0.02 1.55 17.25
N SER A 106 1.10 1.17 17.94
CA SER A 106 1.16 0.00 18.85
C SER A 106 0.80 -1.37 18.25
N GLY A 107 0.40 -1.43 16.98
CA GLY A 107 0.06 -2.64 16.23
C GLY A 107 1.15 -3.08 15.25
N PRO A 108 0.87 -4.08 14.41
CA PRO A 108 1.80 -4.58 13.40
C PRO A 108 2.18 -3.49 12.39
N LEU A 109 3.46 -3.43 12.00
CA LEU A 109 3.95 -2.44 11.04
C LEU A 109 3.39 -2.65 9.63
N GLU A 110 2.86 -3.82 9.32
CA GLU A 110 2.19 -4.12 8.05
C GLU A 110 0.96 -3.24 7.83
N GLU A 111 0.24 -2.86 8.88
CA GLU A 111 -0.90 -1.92 8.79
C GLU A 111 -0.40 -0.50 8.49
N ALA A 112 0.64 -0.04 9.17
CA ALA A 112 1.28 1.24 8.88
C ALA A 112 1.88 1.28 7.46
N ALA A 113 2.42 0.16 6.96
CA ALA A 113 2.87 0.06 5.57
C ALA A 113 1.71 0.23 4.59
N ALA A 114 0.57 -0.39 4.86
CA ALA A 114 -0.63 -0.22 4.05
C ALA A 114 -1.14 1.23 4.05
N GLU A 115 -1.21 1.85 5.23
CA GLU A 115 -1.59 3.27 5.37
C GLU A 115 -0.61 4.22 4.68
N ALA A 116 0.69 3.98 4.76
CA ALA A 116 1.71 4.80 4.10
C ALA A 116 1.58 4.75 2.58
N VAL A 117 1.24 3.59 2.01
CA VAL A 117 0.94 3.48 0.58
C VAL A 117 -0.32 4.25 0.23
N LEU A 118 -1.38 4.13 1.03
CA LEU A 118 -2.61 4.91 0.81
C LEU A 118 -2.37 6.42 0.87
N ASP A 119 -1.62 6.90 1.87
CA ASP A 119 -1.23 8.31 2.01
C ASP A 119 -0.47 8.82 0.76
N ALA A 120 0.40 7.97 0.18
CA ALA A 120 1.13 8.29 -1.05
C ALA A 120 0.18 8.45 -2.27
N VAL A 121 -0.75 7.51 -2.45
CA VAL A 121 -1.60 7.45 -3.65
C VAL A 121 -2.86 8.32 -3.56
N GLU A 122 -3.33 8.62 -2.35
CA GLU A 122 -4.57 9.39 -2.12
C GLU A 122 -4.49 10.80 -2.74
N ARG A 123 -3.29 11.39 -2.80
CA ARG A 123 -3.05 12.66 -3.49
C ARG A 123 -3.44 12.65 -4.97
N ARG A 124 -3.35 11.49 -5.64
CA ARG A 124 -3.68 11.33 -7.07
C ARG A 124 -5.06 10.73 -7.31
N LEU A 125 -5.51 9.82 -6.46
CA LEU A 125 -6.85 9.23 -6.60
C LEU A 125 -7.94 10.30 -6.50
N GLY A 126 -7.77 11.31 -5.63
CA GLY A 126 -8.70 12.45 -5.55
C GLY A 126 -8.83 13.26 -6.85
N TRP A 127 -7.88 13.17 -7.79
CA TRP A 127 -7.96 13.75 -9.13
C TRP A 127 -8.63 12.81 -10.14
N PHE A 128 -8.28 11.52 -10.13
CA PHE A 128 -8.86 10.54 -11.05
C PHE A 128 -10.37 10.37 -10.88
N THR A 129 -10.88 10.52 -9.66
CA THR A 129 -12.29 10.30 -9.33
C THR A 129 -13.16 11.56 -9.41
N LYS A 130 -12.60 12.69 -9.86
CA LYS A 130 -13.31 13.97 -10.02
C LYS A 130 -13.63 14.32 -11.48
N ASN A 131 -13.21 13.52 -12.44
CA ASN A 131 -13.55 13.67 -13.87
C ASN A 131 -14.64 12.68 -14.27
#